data_AF-A0A917BQV7-F1
#
_entry.id   AF-A0A917BQV7-F1
#
_cell.length_a   1.000
_cell.length_b   1.000
_cell.length_c   1.000
_cell.angle_alpha   90.00
_cell.angle_beta   90.00
_cell.angle_gamma   90.00
#
_symmetry.space_group_name_H-M   'P 1'
#
loop_
_entity.id
_entity.type
_entity.pdbx_description
1 polymer ?
#
loop_
_entity_poly.entity_id
_entity_poly.type
_entity_poly.pdbx_seq_one_letter_code
_entity_poly.pdbx_strand_id
1 'polypeptide(L)'
;MTVTTLVAVALWLSQGGLPASDVDEALATLSDSDHAASISLLADGMTMLDPSLTQLAESISPLEAETTQGEETVISLSSDVLFEFDRSAISETARKKIAELVADVPEGATVEIGGHTDSVSDEAYNQELSEKRAQAVADVLAQARPDLQLDVKGYGESQPVADNERGGEDHPEGRALNRRVEIRYEG
;
A
#
# COMPACT_ATOMS: atom_id res chain seq x y z
N MET A 1 -17.92 0.38 -20.03
CA MET A 1 -17.87 1.63 -19.23
C MET A 1 -18.64 1.36 -17.94
N THR A 2 -18.01 0.72 -16.96
CA THR A 2 -18.72 0.17 -15.78
C THR A 2 -17.89 0.15 -14.50
N VAL A 3 -16.61 0.55 -14.55
CA VAL A 3 -15.74 0.59 -13.35
C VAL A 3 -15.82 1.95 -12.64
N THR A 4 -16.25 2.99 -13.35
CA THR A 4 -16.30 4.36 -12.81
C THR A 4 -17.36 4.55 -11.72
N THR A 5 -18.41 3.74 -11.68
CA THR A 5 -19.55 3.96 -10.76
C THR A 5 -19.34 3.34 -9.38
N LEU A 6 -18.55 2.27 -9.24
CA LEU A 6 -18.30 1.64 -7.94
C LEU A 6 -17.35 2.45 -7.06
N VAL A 7 -16.37 3.12 -7.66
CA VAL A 7 -15.43 3.97 -6.92
C VAL A 7 -16.14 5.24 -6.42
N ALA A 8 -17.08 5.80 -7.18
CA ALA A 8 -17.82 7.00 -6.77
C ALA A 8 -18.61 6.79 -5.47
N VAL A 9 -19.21 5.61 -5.25
CA VAL A 9 -19.95 5.30 -4.02
C VAL A 9 -19.00 5.12 -2.83
N ALA A 10 -17.86 4.44 -3.04
CA ALA A 10 -16.85 4.24 -2.01
C ALA A 10 -16.14 5.55 -1.59
N LEU A 11 -15.85 6.43 -2.56
CA LEU A 11 -15.22 7.73 -2.29
C LEU A 11 -16.16 8.71 -1.56
N TRP A 12 -17.47 8.63 -1.80
CA TRP A 12 -18.45 9.54 -1.19
C TRP A 12 -18.85 9.14 0.23
N LEU A 13 -18.79 7.83 0.56
CA LEU A 13 -18.97 7.35 1.93
C LEU A 13 -17.89 7.86 2.90
N SER A 14 -16.73 8.29 2.38
CA SER A 14 -15.62 8.85 3.17
C SER A 14 -15.81 10.31 3.62
N GLN A 15 -16.76 11.06 3.05
CA GLN A 15 -16.89 12.52 3.29
C GLN A 15 -18.16 12.94 4.06
N GLY A 16 -18.87 11.98 4.66
CA GLY A 16 -19.99 12.25 5.57
C GLY A 16 -21.37 12.19 4.92
N GLY A 17 -21.98 11.00 4.95
CA GLY A 17 -23.43 10.74 4.98
C GLY A 17 -24.31 11.27 3.83
N LEU A 18 -24.81 10.37 2.97
CA LEU A 18 -26.00 10.62 2.15
C LEU A 18 -27.27 10.65 3.03
N PRO A 19 -28.24 11.54 2.78
CA PRO A 19 -29.58 11.38 3.32
C PRO A 19 -30.22 10.11 2.73
N ALA A 20 -30.95 9.36 3.54
CA ALA A 20 -31.54 8.06 3.18
C ALA A 20 -32.53 8.09 1.99
N SER A 21 -32.87 9.26 1.45
CA SER A 21 -33.71 9.40 0.25
C SER A 21 -32.98 9.12 -1.06
N ASP A 22 -31.65 9.28 -1.08
CA ASP A 22 -30.88 9.29 -2.34
C ASP A 22 -30.25 7.92 -2.66
N VAL A 23 -30.30 6.99 -1.70
CA VAL A 23 -29.85 5.59 -1.87
C VAL A 23 -30.85 4.76 -2.67
N ASP A 24 -32.15 5.08 -2.60
CA ASP A 24 -33.21 4.32 -3.26
C ASP A 24 -33.20 4.54 -4.79
N GLU A 25 -32.82 5.74 -5.24
CA GLU A 25 -32.73 6.09 -6.66
C GLU A 25 -31.49 5.47 -7.34
N ALA A 26 -30.38 5.33 -6.60
CA ALA A 26 -29.17 4.68 -7.09
C ALA A 26 -29.36 3.15 -7.26
N LEU A 27 -30.11 2.51 -6.36
CA LEU A 27 -30.44 1.08 -6.44
C LEU A 27 -31.44 0.75 -7.57
N ALA A 28 -32.39 1.65 -7.86
CA ALA A 28 -33.40 1.45 -8.90
C ALA A 28 -32.82 1.39 -10.33
N THR A 29 -31.69 2.07 -10.58
CA THR A 29 -31.04 2.08 -11.91
C THR A 29 -30.21 0.83 -12.23
N LEU A 30 -30.00 -0.05 -11.26
CA LEU A 30 -29.25 -1.30 -11.41
C LEU A 30 -30.16 -2.52 -11.67
N SER A 31 -31.47 -2.32 -11.77
CA SER A 31 -32.47 -3.40 -11.86
C SER A 31 -32.79 -3.91 -13.28
N ASP A 32 -32.20 -3.34 -14.35
CA ASP A 32 -32.67 -3.59 -15.73
C ASP A 32 -31.72 -4.41 -16.63
N SER A 33 -30.80 -5.20 -16.06
CA SER A 33 -29.96 -6.11 -16.86
C SER A 33 -29.83 -7.52 -16.27
N ASP A 34 -30.86 -8.34 -16.46
CA ASP A 34 -30.86 -9.79 -16.77
C ASP A 34 -29.77 -10.74 -16.18
N HIS A 35 -29.20 -10.45 -15.01
CA HIS A 35 -28.26 -11.34 -14.31
C HIS A 35 -28.70 -11.65 -12.87
N ALA A 36 -30.02 -11.65 -12.62
CA ALA A 36 -30.63 -11.90 -11.31
C ALA A 36 -30.67 -13.38 -10.88
N ALA A 37 -29.65 -14.18 -11.22
CA ALA A 37 -29.60 -15.59 -10.87
C ALA A 37 -28.23 -16.00 -10.32
N SER A 38 -27.67 -15.24 -9.37
CA SER A 38 -26.58 -15.68 -8.48
C SER A 38 -26.45 -14.86 -7.18
N ILE A 39 -27.41 -13.99 -6.84
CA ILE A 39 -27.36 -13.16 -5.61
C ILE A 39 -28.66 -13.34 -4.82
N SER A 40 -28.90 -14.56 -4.34
CA SER A 40 -30.00 -14.81 -3.40
C SER A 40 -29.58 -15.89 -2.40
N LEU A 41 -28.53 -15.62 -1.61
CA LEU A 41 -28.22 -16.47 -0.46
C LEU A 41 -27.65 -15.77 0.78
N LEU A 42 -27.54 -14.44 0.86
CA LEU A 42 -26.89 -13.81 2.03
C LEU A 42 -27.68 -12.63 2.62
N ALA A 43 -29.01 -12.65 2.54
CA ALA A 43 -29.86 -11.56 3.05
C ALA A 43 -30.55 -11.82 4.40
N ASP A 44 -30.15 -12.87 5.16
CA ASP A 44 -30.81 -13.19 6.44
C ASP A 44 -29.86 -13.41 7.62
N GLY A 45 -28.73 -12.69 7.63
CA GLY A 45 -27.72 -12.86 8.69
C GLY A 45 -26.76 -11.68 8.87
N MET A 46 -27.20 -10.44 8.66
CA MET A 46 -26.34 -9.27 8.83
C MET A 46 -26.81 -8.39 9.98
N THR A 47 -26.60 -8.86 11.21
CA THR A 47 -26.49 -7.98 12.38
C THR A 47 -25.50 -8.63 13.33
N MET A 48 -24.67 -7.80 13.96
CA MET A 48 -23.49 -8.12 14.77
C MET A 48 -22.19 -8.18 13.93
N LEU A 49 -21.83 -7.05 13.33
CA LEU A 49 -20.40 -6.76 13.18
C LEU A 49 -19.86 -6.63 14.61
N ASP A 50 -19.12 -7.65 15.03
CA ASP A 50 -18.41 -7.65 16.31
C ASP A 50 -17.47 -6.43 16.34
N PRO A 51 -17.58 -5.51 17.31
CA PRO A 51 -16.70 -4.34 17.42
C PRO A 51 -15.22 -4.73 17.57
N SER A 52 -14.93 -6.01 17.85
CA SER A 52 -13.59 -6.59 17.82
C SER A 52 -12.98 -6.66 16.41
N LEU A 53 -13.79 -6.76 15.36
CA LEU A 53 -13.31 -6.78 13.96
C LEU A 53 -12.93 -5.39 13.45
N THR A 54 -13.53 -4.34 14.01
CA THR A 54 -13.19 -2.95 13.67
C THR A 54 -11.80 -2.56 14.20
N GLN A 55 -11.43 -3.01 15.41
CA GLN A 55 -10.07 -2.81 15.93
C GLN A 55 -9.00 -3.62 15.19
N LEU A 56 -9.39 -4.77 14.62
CA LEU A 56 -8.49 -5.57 13.80
C LEU A 56 -8.21 -4.93 12.44
N ALA A 57 -9.16 -4.18 11.86
CA ALA A 57 -8.97 -3.48 10.59
C ALA A 57 -8.01 -2.28 10.68
N GLU A 58 -7.86 -1.65 11.85
CA GLU A 58 -6.89 -0.56 12.06
C GLU A 58 -5.45 -1.04 12.21
N SER A 59 -5.23 -2.34 12.48
CA SER A 59 -3.91 -2.90 12.79
C SER A 59 -3.29 -3.72 11.66
N ILE A 60 -3.98 -3.87 10.53
CA ILE A 60 -3.41 -4.52 9.34
C ILE A 60 -2.71 -3.45 8.51
N SER A 61 -1.42 -3.27 8.78
CA SER A 61 -0.53 -2.55 7.86
C SER A 61 -0.74 -3.16 6.46
N PRO A 62 -1.12 -2.37 5.44
CA PRO A 62 -1.15 -2.88 4.09
C PRO A 62 0.26 -3.40 3.79
N LEU A 63 0.34 -4.67 3.39
CA LEU A 63 1.60 -5.28 2.93
C LEU A 63 2.21 -4.43 1.79
N GLU A 64 1.34 -3.70 1.09
CA GLU A 64 1.61 -2.80 -0.02
C GLU A 64 0.58 -1.66 0.00
N ALA A 65 1.02 -0.42 -0.20
CA ALA A 65 0.13 0.74 -0.34
C ALA A 65 0.57 1.58 -1.53
N GLU A 66 -0.37 1.92 -2.41
CA GLU A 66 -0.14 2.82 -3.54
C GLU A 66 -0.88 4.12 -3.30
N THR A 67 -0.22 5.25 -3.50
CA THR A 67 -0.80 6.58 -3.37
C THR A 67 -0.38 7.43 -4.56
N THR A 68 -1.37 7.94 -5.29
CA THR A 68 -1.15 8.87 -6.40
C THR A 68 -1.64 10.26 -6.00
N GLN A 69 -0.76 11.26 -6.09
CA GLN A 69 -1.08 12.66 -5.85
C GLN A 69 -0.61 13.50 -7.03
N GLY A 70 -1.56 13.91 -7.87
CA GLY A 70 -1.23 14.61 -9.11
C GLY A 70 -0.53 13.67 -10.09
N GLU A 71 0.68 14.03 -10.49
CA GLU A 71 1.53 13.25 -11.42
C GLU A 71 2.46 12.29 -10.67
N GLU A 72 2.61 12.41 -9.35
CA GLU A 72 3.48 11.52 -8.55
C GLU A 72 2.69 10.32 -8.02
N THR A 73 3.22 9.11 -8.27
CA THR A 73 2.77 7.86 -7.65
C THR A 73 3.85 7.32 -6.73
N VAL A 74 3.44 6.96 -5.51
CA VAL A 74 4.28 6.32 -4.49
C VAL A 74 3.72 4.94 -4.16
N ILE A 75 4.53 3.91 -4.40
CA ILE A 75 4.24 2.53 -4.01
C ILE A 75 5.11 2.20 -2.80
N SER A 76 4.47 1.93 -1.66
CA SER A 76 5.12 1.54 -0.42
C SER A 76 5.02 0.03 -0.22
N LEU A 77 6.15 -0.59 0.08
CA LEU A 77 6.31 -2.03 0.28
C LEU A 77 6.89 -2.28 1.66
N SER A 78 6.26 -3.15 2.45
CA SER A 78 6.79 -3.50 3.76
C SER A 78 8.13 -4.26 3.63
N SER A 79 9.15 -3.84 4.38
CA SER A 79 10.44 -4.53 4.42
C SER A 79 10.30 -5.96 4.93
N ASP A 80 9.35 -6.21 5.83
CA ASP A 80 9.12 -7.55 6.41
C ASP A 80 8.53 -8.53 5.36
N VAL A 81 7.94 -8.00 4.28
CA VAL A 81 7.43 -8.79 3.13
C VAL A 81 8.51 -8.99 2.08
N LEU A 82 9.33 -7.97 1.86
CA LEU A 82 10.40 -8.00 0.86
C LEU A 82 11.58 -8.89 1.27
N PHE A 83 11.91 -8.88 2.55
CA PHE A 83 13.09 -9.50 3.11
C PHE A 83 12.68 -10.62 4.08
N GLU A 84 13.15 -11.84 3.85
CA GLU A 84 13.01 -12.89 4.85
C GLU A 84 13.69 -12.46 6.17
N PHE A 85 13.09 -12.81 7.31
CA PHE A 85 13.66 -12.53 8.62
C PHE A 85 15.13 -13.02 8.66
N ASP A 86 16.06 -12.10 8.95
CA ASP A 86 17.52 -12.31 8.99
C ASP A 86 18.23 -12.47 7.62
N ARG A 87 17.62 -12.03 6.51
CA ARG A 87 18.26 -12.05 5.18
C ARG A 87 18.05 -10.76 4.38
N SER A 88 19.09 -10.34 3.67
CA SER A 88 19.00 -9.25 2.67
C SER A 88 18.55 -9.74 1.29
N ALA A 89 18.23 -11.03 1.13
CA ALA A 89 17.85 -11.62 -0.15
C ALA A 89 16.34 -11.53 -0.37
N ILE A 90 15.94 -10.90 -1.48
CA ILE A 90 14.53 -10.81 -1.90
C ILE A 90 14.07 -12.15 -2.48
N SER A 91 12.98 -12.69 -1.93
CA SER A 91 12.37 -13.95 -2.37
C SER A 91 11.86 -13.88 -3.82
N GLU A 92 11.74 -15.01 -4.50
CA GLU A 92 11.23 -15.02 -5.89
C GLU A 92 9.79 -14.47 -5.98
N THR A 93 8.96 -14.72 -4.97
CA THR A 93 7.61 -14.16 -4.87
C THR A 93 7.64 -12.64 -4.79
N ALA A 94 8.50 -12.08 -3.92
CA ALA A 94 8.65 -10.64 -3.79
C ALA A 94 9.19 -10.00 -5.09
N ARG A 95 10.09 -10.69 -5.81
CA ARG A 95 10.59 -10.22 -7.13
C ARG A 95 9.48 -10.08 -8.16
N LYS A 96 8.63 -11.11 -8.30
CA LYS A 96 7.50 -11.07 -9.24
C LYS A 96 6.55 -9.93 -8.90
N LYS A 97 6.29 -9.75 -7.60
CA LYS A 97 5.39 -8.72 -7.12
C LYS A 97 5.92 -7.30 -7.35
N ILE A 98 7.21 -7.07 -7.08
CA ILE A 98 7.88 -5.80 -7.44
C ILE A 98 7.72 -5.51 -8.93
N ALA A 99 7.94 -6.50 -9.80
CA ALA A 99 7.81 -6.33 -11.25
C ALA A 99 6.36 -6.02 -11.69
N GLU A 100 5.36 -6.63 -11.05
CA GLU A 100 3.95 -6.34 -11.30
C GLU A 100 3.59 -4.90 -10.91
N LEU A 101 4.09 -4.43 -9.77
CA LEU A 101 3.80 -3.08 -9.27
C LEU A 101 4.37 -1.97 -10.14
N VAL A 102 5.48 -2.23 -10.83
CA VAL A 102 6.07 -1.26 -11.77
C VAL A 102 5.66 -1.49 -13.22
N ALA A 103 4.67 -2.36 -13.49
CA ALA A 103 4.27 -2.69 -14.86
C ALA A 103 3.73 -1.46 -15.61
N ASP A 104 3.01 -0.59 -14.91
CA ASP A 104 2.37 0.59 -15.48
C ASP A 104 3.27 1.84 -15.46
N VAL A 105 4.51 1.74 -14.95
CA VAL A 105 5.49 2.84 -14.99
C VAL A 105 5.84 3.16 -16.45
N PRO A 106 5.76 4.43 -16.88
CA PRO A 106 6.07 4.82 -18.26
C PRO A 106 7.47 4.39 -18.69
N GLU A 107 7.62 4.00 -19.96
CA GLU A 107 8.93 3.64 -20.51
C GLU A 107 9.92 4.80 -20.39
N GLY A 108 11.12 4.51 -19.90
CA GLY A 108 12.18 5.52 -19.74
C GLY A 108 12.00 6.48 -18.57
N ALA A 109 10.95 6.31 -17.75
CA ALA A 109 10.72 7.13 -16.57
C ALA A 109 11.88 7.04 -15.55
N THR A 110 12.02 8.11 -14.78
CA THR A 110 12.88 8.09 -13.59
C THR A 110 12.09 7.57 -12.41
N VAL A 111 12.63 6.57 -11.72
CA VAL A 111 12.04 5.92 -10.57
C VAL A 111 12.99 6.07 -9.39
N GLU A 112 12.53 6.71 -8.33
CA GLU A 112 13.24 6.75 -7.06
C GLU A 112 12.86 5.52 -6.21
N ILE A 113 13.87 4.85 -5.64
CA ILE A 113 13.71 3.79 -4.66
C ILE A 113 14.25 4.29 -3.31
N GLY A 114 13.35 4.51 -2.36
CA GLY A 114 13.65 5.02 -1.02
C GLY A 114 13.55 3.94 0.04
N GLY A 115 14.63 3.65 0.76
CA GLY A 115 14.61 2.75 1.92
C GLY A 115 14.37 3.50 3.23
N HIS A 116 13.57 2.91 4.13
CA HIS A 116 13.27 3.47 5.45
C HIS A 116 13.41 2.41 6.56
N THR A 117 13.75 2.86 7.77
CA THR A 117 13.87 2.03 8.99
C THR A 117 12.97 2.56 10.11
N ASP A 118 12.79 1.74 11.14
CA ASP A 118 12.33 2.22 12.44
C ASP A 118 13.48 2.88 13.22
N SER A 119 13.17 3.43 14.39
CA SER A 119 14.13 4.18 15.20
C SER A 119 14.87 3.37 16.27
N VAL A 120 15.00 2.04 16.08
CA VAL A 120 15.56 1.15 17.12
C VAL A 120 17.09 1.20 17.17
N SER A 121 17.75 1.38 16.02
CA SER A 121 19.21 1.35 15.90
C SER A 121 19.78 2.77 15.78
N ASP A 122 21.11 2.91 15.79
CA ASP A 122 21.72 4.22 15.58
C ASP A 122 21.53 4.73 14.13
N GLU A 123 21.58 6.05 13.98
CA GLU A 123 21.34 6.75 12.71
C GLU A 123 22.25 6.23 11.58
N ALA A 124 23.54 5.99 11.85
CA ALA A 124 24.49 5.55 10.83
C ALA A 124 24.17 4.12 10.36
N TYR A 125 23.84 3.22 11.29
CA TYR A 125 23.39 1.88 10.97
C TYR A 125 22.08 1.88 10.18
N ASN A 126 21.11 2.69 10.60
CA ASN A 126 19.82 2.82 9.94
C ASN A 126 19.96 3.38 8.51
N GLN A 127 20.85 4.35 8.32
CA GLN A 127 21.20 4.86 7.00
C GLN A 127 21.74 3.75 6.10
N GLU A 128 22.77 3.02 6.53
CA GLU A 128 23.38 1.94 5.74
C GLU A 128 22.39 0.81 5.44
N LEU A 129 21.55 0.43 6.41
CA LEU A 129 20.53 -0.60 6.24
C LEU A 129 19.48 -0.18 5.21
N SER A 130 19.03 1.07 5.28
CA SER A 130 18.03 1.60 4.37
C SER A 130 18.53 1.65 2.92
N GLU A 131 19.78 2.09 2.71
CA GLU A 131 20.43 2.12 1.39
C GLU A 131 20.55 0.71 0.80
N LYS A 132 21.00 -0.27 1.60
CA LYS A 132 21.11 -1.67 1.15
C LYS A 132 19.77 -2.26 0.73
N ARG A 133 18.70 -1.96 1.47
CA ARG A 133 17.34 -2.43 1.14
C ARG A 133 16.81 -1.80 -0.14
N ALA A 134 17.01 -0.49 -0.29
CA ALA A 134 16.65 0.23 -1.52
C ALA A 134 17.42 -0.33 -2.73
N GLN A 135 18.73 -0.56 -2.58
CA GLN A 135 19.56 -1.14 -3.64
C GLN A 135 19.09 -2.54 -4.05
N ALA A 136 18.71 -3.39 -3.09
CA ALA A 136 18.22 -4.72 -3.40
C ALA A 136 16.94 -4.69 -4.26
N VAL A 137 16.02 -3.75 -4.00
CA VAL A 137 14.82 -3.55 -4.83
C VAL A 137 15.19 -2.99 -6.20
N ALA A 138 16.12 -2.04 -6.27
CA ALA A 138 16.61 -1.49 -7.52
C ALA A 138 17.26 -2.57 -8.42
N ASP A 139 18.02 -3.50 -7.85
CA ASP A 139 18.63 -4.61 -8.60
C ASP A 139 17.57 -5.55 -9.22
N VAL A 140 16.43 -5.73 -8.55
CA VAL A 140 15.29 -6.49 -9.08
C VAL A 140 14.62 -5.72 -10.22
N LEU A 141 14.38 -4.42 -10.03
CA LEU A 141 13.79 -3.56 -11.04
C LEU A 141 14.67 -3.44 -12.30
N ALA A 142 15.98 -3.33 -12.15
CA ALA A 142 16.92 -3.25 -13.27
C ALA A 142 16.87 -4.52 -14.16
N GLN A 143 16.55 -5.68 -13.57
CA GLN A 143 16.38 -6.93 -14.31
C GLN A 143 15.00 -7.01 -14.99
N ALA A 144 13.95 -6.53 -14.34
CA ALA A 144 12.58 -6.61 -14.83
C ALA A 144 12.22 -5.51 -15.85
N ARG A 145 12.75 -4.30 -15.65
CA ARG A 145 12.47 -3.06 -16.38
C ARG A 145 13.78 -2.31 -16.68
N PRO A 146 14.63 -2.84 -17.59
CA PRO A 146 15.92 -2.25 -17.92
C PRO A 146 15.81 -0.89 -18.65
N ASP A 147 14.60 -0.50 -19.04
CA ASP A 147 14.29 0.79 -19.65
C ASP A 147 14.22 1.94 -18.63
N LEU A 148 13.97 1.63 -17.35
CA LEU A 148 13.79 2.64 -16.31
C LEU A 148 15.12 3.23 -15.83
N GLN A 149 15.10 4.50 -15.46
CA GLN A 149 16.22 5.17 -14.80
C GLN A 149 16.02 5.11 -13.29
N LEU A 150 16.87 4.36 -12.58
CA LEU A 150 16.69 4.13 -11.14
C LEU A 150 17.57 5.08 -10.32
N ASP A 151 16.96 5.82 -9.39
CA ASP A 151 17.63 6.61 -8.34
C ASP A 151 17.45 5.91 -7.00
N VAL A 152 18.54 5.61 -6.28
CA VAL A 152 18.50 4.81 -5.05
C VAL A 152 18.89 5.67 -3.87
N LYS A 153 18.03 5.74 -2.85
CA LYS A 153 18.24 6.51 -1.62
C LYS A 153 17.93 5.69 -0.39
N GLY A 154 18.76 5.86 0.63
CA GLY A 154 18.41 5.47 2.00
C GLY A 154 18.04 6.71 2.80
N TYR A 155 16.93 6.64 3.51
CA TYR A 155 16.46 7.71 4.40
C TYR A 155 16.65 7.38 5.88
N GLY A 156 17.08 6.15 6.20
CA GLY A 156 17.12 5.64 7.57
C GLY A 156 15.78 5.86 8.28
N GLU A 157 15.84 6.40 9.50
CA GLU A 157 14.67 6.70 10.34
C GLU A 157 14.13 8.13 10.15
N SER A 158 14.71 8.94 9.25
CA SER A 158 14.47 10.38 9.17
C SER A 158 13.09 10.78 8.61
N GLN A 159 12.38 9.84 7.98
CA GLN A 159 11.06 10.05 7.36
C GLN A 159 10.04 9.01 7.86
N PRO A 160 9.63 9.07 9.14
CA PRO A 160 8.62 8.17 9.69
C PRO A 160 7.24 8.51 9.13
N VAL A 161 6.45 7.46 8.83
CA VAL A 161 5.03 7.54 8.45
C VAL A 161 4.10 7.24 9.61
N ALA A 162 4.64 6.71 10.71
CA ALA A 162 3.95 6.48 11.97
C ALA A 162 4.91 6.71 13.15
N ASP A 163 4.36 6.99 14.32
CA ASP A 163 5.16 7.16 15.53
C ASP A 163 5.86 5.84 15.91
N ASN A 164 7.18 5.87 16.13
CA ASN A 164 7.93 4.70 16.63
C ASN A 164 7.68 4.43 18.12
N GLU A 165 7.22 5.44 18.86
CA GLU A 165 6.91 5.38 20.29
C GLU A 165 5.62 6.15 20.57
N ARG A 166 4.83 5.70 21.55
CA ARG A 166 3.61 6.39 22.01
C ARG A 166 3.68 6.63 23.51
N GLY A 167 3.73 7.91 23.91
CA GLY A 167 3.85 8.26 25.32
C GLY A 167 5.20 7.88 25.96
N GLY A 168 6.24 7.69 25.15
CA GLY A 168 7.57 7.24 25.60
C GLY A 168 7.68 5.72 25.78
N GLU A 169 6.66 4.97 25.37
CA GLU A 169 6.69 3.51 25.29
C GLU A 169 6.81 3.05 23.84
N ASP A 170 7.44 1.89 23.64
CA ASP A 170 7.61 1.26 22.34
C ASP A 170 6.27 1.09 21.62
N HIS A 171 6.22 1.40 20.32
CA HIS A 171 5.02 1.25 19.47
C HIS A 171 5.30 0.35 18.27
N PRO A 172 5.22 -0.99 18.44
CA PRO A 172 5.58 -1.97 17.42
C PRO A 172 4.87 -1.81 16.07
N GLU A 173 3.60 -1.42 16.09
CA GLU A 173 2.77 -1.23 14.91
C GLU A 173 3.31 -0.04 14.08
N GLY A 174 3.63 1.08 14.71
CA GLY A 174 4.22 2.23 14.03
C GLY A 174 5.62 1.95 13.50
N ARG A 175 6.45 1.21 14.25
CA ARG A 175 7.75 0.78 13.75
C ARG A 175 7.63 -0.12 12.51
N ALA A 176 6.65 -1.02 12.48
CA ALA A 176 6.42 -1.89 11.33
C ALA A 176 6.08 -1.09 10.07
N LEU A 177 5.28 -0.04 10.20
CA LEU A 177 4.98 0.89 9.09
C LEU A 177 6.24 1.64 8.62
N ASN A 178 7.16 1.99 9.52
CA ASN A 178 8.38 2.70 9.16
C ASN A 178 9.42 1.80 8.47
N ARG A 179 9.40 0.48 8.70
CA ARG A 179 10.23 -0.50 7.98
C ARG A 179 9.67 -0.77 6.59
N ARG A 180 9.97 0.10 5.61
CA ARG A 180 9.42 0.05 4.26
C ARG A 180 10.44 0.44 3.18
N VAL A 181 10.11 0.08 1.94
CA VAL A 181 10.76 0.61 0.74
C VAL A 181 9.68 1.29 -0.09
N GLU A 182 9.94 2.51 -0.54
CA GLU A 182 9.06 3.25 -1.43
C GLU A 182 9.62 3.27 -2.85
N ILE A 183 8.74 3.15 -3.84
CA ILE A 183 9.03 3.33 -5.25
C ILE A 183 8.23 4.55 -5.70
N ARG A 184 8.91 5.60 -6.14
CA ARG A 184 8.28 6.86 -6.54
C ARG A 184 8.56 7.15 -8.01
N TYR A 185 7.55 7.55 -8.76
CA TYR A 185 7.69 7.93 -10.16
C TYR A 185 6.63 8.96 -10.56
N GLU A 186 6.94 9.72 -11.61
CA GLU A 186 5.99 10.61 -12.27
C GLU A 186 5.38 9.90 -13.49
N GLY A 187 4.05 10.03 -13.68
CA GLY A 187 3.29 9.32 -14.72
C GLY A 187 2.16 10.12 -15.33
#